data_AF-A0A165SGL5-F1
#
_entry.id   AF-A0A165SGL5-F1
#
_cell.length_a   1.000
_cell.length_b   1.000
_cell.length_c   1.000
_cell.angle_alpha   90.00
_cell.angle_beta   90.00
_cell.angle_gamma   90.00
#
_symmetry.space_group_name_H-M   'P 1'
#
loop_
_entity.id
_entity.type
_entity.pdbx_description
1 polymer ?
#
loop_
_entity_poly.entity_id
_entity_poly.type
_entity_poly.pdbx_seq_one_letter_code
_entity_poly.pdbx_strand_id
1 'polypeptide(L)'
;MQVQTVSLPNDLRPAEHPRQAGPTVTEIANEWLSPSDGILVPQKTYRPHTQSDRRRYVDEVELEPPIMFFTQNPHRCGIPLMDALNGRFMNLADRDDPMFVNRGPSVSIRLMWPGYTQWSKQIPTRDFRTPPQPVTRSKLAKNVAKTIQRFMQDMERTPMEEDAVPQWRVGSGHIQLHDLVLVGLQHVSMGSWQAYVVLRQGP
;
A
#
# COMPACT_ATOMS: atom_id res chain seq x y z
N MET A 1 -49.90 -36.85 12.73
CA MET A 1 -49.34 -35.69 13.44
C MET A 1 -47.86 -35.61 13.07
N GLN A 2 -47.54 -34.88 11.99
CA GLN A 2 -46.18 -34.76 11.45
C GLN A 2 -45.59 -33.41 11.88
N VAL A 3 -44.38 -33.45 12.44
CA VAL A 3 -43.63 -32.26 12.85
C VAL A 3 -42.75 -31.84 11.67
N GLN A 4 -42.99 -30.65 11.12
CA GLN A 4 -42.18 -30.04 10.08
C GLN A 4 -40.88 -29.48 10.67
N THR A 5 -39.74 -29.95 10.20
CA THR A 5 -38.43 -29.34 10.44
C THR A 5 -38.24 -28.17 9.48
N VAL A 6 -38.28 -26.95 10.01
CA VAL A 6 -38.02 -25.72 9.25
C VAL A 6 -36.50 -25.58 9.07
N SER A 7 -36.04 -25.61 7.82
CA SER A 7 -34.65 -25.32 7.45
C SER A 7 -34.45 -23.81 7.38
N LEU A 8 -33.44 -23.30 8.09
CA LEU A 8 -33.08 -21.87 8.08
C LEU A 8 -32.43 -21.46 6.75
N PRO A 9 -32.64 -20.22 6.26
CA PRO A 9 -31.99 -19.70 5.05
C PRO A 9 -30.47 -19.56 5.23
N ASN A 10 -29.74 -19.81 4.14
CA ASN A 10 -28.28 -19.93 4.08
C ASN A 10 -27.52 -18.57 4.08
N ASP A 11 -28.17 -17.47 4.48
CA ASP A 11 -27.71 -16.09 4.22
C ASP A 11 -26.91 -15.44 5.37
N LEU A 12 -26.31 -16.24 6.24
CA LEU A 12 -25.41 -15.75 7.31
C LEU A 12 -23.99 -16.36 7.20
N ARG A 13 -23.52 -16.62 5.98
CA ARG A 13 -22.09 -16.84 5.77
C ARG A 13 -21.39 -15.48 5.71
N PRO A 14 -20.44 -15.17 6.59
CA PRO A 14 -19.62 -13.98 6.42
C PRO A 14 -18.98 -14.02 5.04
N ALA A 15 -19.05 -12.91 4.31
CA ALA A 15 -18.52 -12.80 2.95
C ALA A 15 -17.11 -13.39 2.89
N GLU A 16 -16.95 -14.45 2.08
CA GLU A 16 -15.66 -15.08 1.86
C GLU A 16 -14.67 -14.00 1.40
N HIS A 17 -13.50 -13.97 2.05
CA HIS A 17 -12.47 -13.01 1.69
C HIS A 17 -12.03 -13.28 0.25
N PRO A 18 -11.70 -12.25 -0.55
CA PRO A 18 -11.02 -12.48 -1.82
C PRO A 18 -9.84 -13.41 -1.57
N ARG A 19 -9.69 -14.44 -2.41
CA ARG A 19 -8.60 -15.43 -2.28
C ARG A 19 -7.27 -14.71 -2.49
N GLN A 20 -6.70 -14.20 -1.39
CA GLN A 20 -5.34 -13.67 -1.39
C GLN A 20 -4.40 -14.86 -1.58
N ALA A 21 -3.63 -14.85 -2.67
CA ALA A 21 -2.81 -15.97 -3.09
C ALA A 21 -1.51 -16.14 -2.27
N GLY A 22 -1.35 -15.44 -1.14
CA GLY A 22 -0.13 -15.46 -0.34
C GLY A 22 -0.15 -14.48 0.83
N PRO A 23 0.97 -14.35 1.56
CA PRO A 23 1.08 -13.44 2.70
C PRO A 23 0.91 -11.98 2.23
N THR A 24 0.36 -11.16 3.13
CA THR A 24 0.18 -9.72 2.94
C THR A 24 1.47 -8.94 3.17
N VAL A 25 1.50 -7.68 2.73
CA VAL A 25 2.63 -6.76 3.05
C VAL A 25 2.89 -6.71 4.55
N THR A 26 1.84 -6.65 5.38
CA THR A 26 1.96 -6.56 6.84
C THR A 26 2.56 -7.83 7.44
N GLU A 27 2.12 -9.00 6.98
CA GLU A 27 2.65 -10.29 7.45
C GLU A 27 4.14 -10.41 7.10
N ILE A 28 4.51 -10.14 5.84
CA ILE A 28 5.91 -10.15 5.43
C ILE A 28 6.69 -9.10 6.23
N ALA A 29 6.19 -7.88 6.38
CA ALA A 29 6.89 -6.83 7.10
C ALA A 29 7.17 -7.23 8.57
N ASN A 30 6.22 -7.87 9.25
CA ASN A 30 6.39 -8.30 10.63
C ASN A 30 7.47 -9.39 10.81
N GLU A 31 7.76 -10.18 9.77
CA GLU A 31 8.85 -11.16 9.81
C GLU A 31 10.23 -10.51 9.71
N TRP A 32 10.32 -9.36 9.03
CA TRP A 32 11.60 -8.74 8.67
C TRP A 32 11.91 -7.45 9.43
N LEU A 33 10.91 -6.78 10.01
CA LEU A 33 11.10 -5.56 10.78
C LEU A 33 11.55 -5.91 12.20
N SER A 34 12.66 -5.30 12.62
CA SER A 34 13.06 -5.27 14.02
C SER A 34 12.39 -4.07 14.73
N PRO A 35 12.28 -4.09 16.07
CA PRO A 35 11.81 -2.93 16.83
C PRO A 35 12.63 -1.64 16.56
N SER A 36 13.88 -1.78 16.13
CA SER A 36 14.77 -0.66 15.81
C SER A 36 14.50 -0.03 14.43
N ASP A 37 13.76 -0.70 13.54
CA ASP A 37 13.44 -0.17 12.21
C ASP A 37 12.31 0.85 12.25
N GLY A 38 11.48 0.82 13.30
CA GLY A 38 10.33 1.70 13.46
C GLY A 38 9.02 0.95 13.70
N ILE A 39 7.92 1.68 13.58
CA ILE A 39 6.56 1.13 13.69
C ILE A 39 5.86 1.20 12.33
N LEU A 40 5.24 0.09 11.92
CA LEU A 40 4.39 0.09 10.73
C LEU A 40 3.20 1.02 10.96
N VAL A 41 2.97 1.97 10.04
CA VAL A 41 1.83 2.89 10.15
C VAL A 41 0.53 2.07 10.04
N PRO A 42 -0.39 2.14 11.03
CA PRO A 42 -1.54 1.24 11.13
C PRO A 42 -2.64 1.63 10.15
N GLN A 43 -2.52 1.20 8.90
CA GLN A 43 -3.49 1.51 7.86
C GLN A 43 -4.59 0.44 7.76
N LYS A 44 -5.85 0.86 7.72
CA LYS A 44 -6.96 -0.05 7.36
C LYS A 44 -6.75 -0.54 5.92
N THR A 45 -7.04 -1.80 5.62
CA THR A 45 -7.01 -2.28 4.24
C THR A 45 -8.18 -1.66 3.45
N TYR A 46 -7.87 -1.01 2.33
CA TYR A 46 -8.87 -0.45 1.43
C TYR A 46 -9.84 -1.53 0.94
N ARG A 47 -11.13 -1.20 0.90
CA ARG A 47 -12.18 -2.00 0.27
C ARG A 47 -13.06 -1.09 -0.58
N PRO A 48 -13.47 -1.51 -1.80
CA PRO A 48 -14.42 -0.75 -2.60
C PRO A 48 -15.75 -0.53 -1.86
N HIS A 49 -16.34 0.64 -2.07
CA HIS A 49 -17.51 1.10 -1.31
C HIS A 49 -18.79 0.35 -1.70
N THR A 50 -19.02 0.09 -2.99
CA THR A 50 -20.25 -0.58 -3.46
C THR A 50 -20.08 -2.10 -3.57
N GLN A 51 -21.17 -2.85 -3.35
CA GLN A 51 -21.17 -4.31 -3.48
C GLN A 51 -20.88 -4.76 -4.92
N SER A 52 -21.37 -4.01 -5.91
CA SER A 52 -21.09 -4.24 -7.33
C SER A 52 -19.61 -4.04 -7.67
N ASP A 53 -18.97 -3.00 -7.12
CA ASP A 53 -17.54 -2.75 -7.30
C ASP A 53 -16.68 -3.78 -6.57
N ARG A 54 -17.09 -4.25 -5.39
CA ARG A 54 -16.41 -5.35 -4.69
C ARG A 54 -16.41 -6.61 -5.53
N ARG A 55 -17.58 -7.01 -6.01
CA ARG A 55 -17.70 -8.21 -6.86
C ARG A 55 -16.81 -8.11 -8.09
N ARG A 56 -16.90 -6.99 -8.83
CA ARG A 56 -16.19 -6.79 -10.10
C ARG A 56 -14.68 -6.60 -9.95
N TYR A 57 -14.20 -5.98 -8.87
CA TYR A 57 -12.80 -5.56 -8.75
C TYR A 57 -12.01 -6.28 -7.66
N VAL A 58 -12.67 -7.09 -6.83
CA VAL A 58 -12.06 -7.79 -5.69
C VAL A 58 -12.42 -9.27 -5.69
N ASP A 59 -13.72 -9.62 -5.75
CA ASP A 59 -14.13 -11.02 -5.56
C ASP A 59 -13.90 -11.88 -6.82
N GLU A 60 -14.07 -11.29 -8.00
CA GLU A 60 -13.84 -11.95 -9.30
C GLU A 60 -12.42 -11.74 -9.85
N VAL A 61 -11.51 -11.17 -9.03
CA VAL A 61 -10.14 -10.83 -9.44
C VAL A 61 -9.13 -11.59 -8.60
N GLU A 62 -8.20 -12.27 -9.26
CA GLU A 62 -7.03 -12.82 -8.59
C GLU A 62 -6.06 -11.67 -8.24
N LEU A 63 -5.89 -11.43 -6.93
CA LEU A 63 -5.01 -10.38 -6.46
C LEU A 63 -3.55 -10.83 -6.60
N GLU A 64 -2.75 -10.05 -7.32
CA GLU A 64 -1.29 -10.22 -7.38
C GLU A 64 -0.62 -10.21 -5.98
N PRO A 65 0.49 -10.95 -5.82
CA PRO A 65 1.29 -10.91 -4.61
C PRO A 65 1.79 -9.49 -4.26
N PRO A 66 2.13 -9.23 -2.99
CA PRO A 66 2.75 -7.98 -2.59
C PRO A 66 4.01 -7.64 -3.38
N ILE A 67 4.18 -6.35 -3.68
CA ILE A 67 5.45 -5.81 -4.18
C ILE A 67 6.23 -5.29 -2.98
N MET A 68 7.28 -6.00 -2.57
CA MET A 68 8.15 -5.59 -1.45
C MET A 68 9.35 -4.76 -1.94
N PHE A 69 9.85 -3.87 -1.07
CA PHE A 69 11.05 -3.07 -1.33
C PHE A 69 12.16 -3.40 -0.34
N PHE A 70 12.88 -4.50 -0.55
CA PHE A 70 14.02 -4.85 0.29
C PHE A 70 15.27 -4.06 -0.10
N THR A 71 16.05 -3.63 0.88
CA THR A 71 17.41 -3.12 0.65
C THR A 71 18.44 -4.15 1.05
N GLN A 72 19.61 -4.11 0.42
CA GLN A 72 20.77 -4.95 0.69
C GLN A 72 21.88 -4.12 1.37
N ASN A 73 22.78 -4.78 2.11
CA ASN A 73 23.95 -4.15 2.73
C ASN A 73 23.63 -2.92 3.61
N PRO A 74 22.92 -3.07 4.75
CA PRO A 74 22.41 -4.32 5.33
C PRO A 74 21.07 -4.75 4.72
N HIS A 75 20.73 -6.04 4.87
CA HIS A 75 19.43 -6.53 4.45
C HIS A 75 18.33 -5.93 5.34
N ARG A 76 17.40 -5.16 4.77
CA ARG A 76 16.29 -4.52 5.51
C ARG A 76 15.00 -4.55 4.73
N CYS A 77 13.89 -4.56 5.46
CA CYS A 77 12.55 -4.40 4.92
C CYS A 77 12.24 -2.92 4.71
N GLY A 78 12.34 -2.47 3.46
CA GLY A 78 11.92 -1.14 3.05
C GLY A 78 13.06 -0.23 2.58
N ILE A 79 12.69 0.79 1.81
CA ILE A 79 13.57 1.86 1.33
C ILE A 79 13.14 3.21 1.92
N PRO A 80 14.06 4.02 2.49
CA PRO A 80 13.72 5.36 2.97
C PRO A 80 13.09 6.20 1.85
N LEU A 81 11.98 6.90 2.13
CA LEU A 81 11.29 7.70 1.10
C LEU A 81 12.19 8.79 0.52
N MET A 82 13.05 9.38 1.35
CA MET A 82 14.05 10.35 0.90
C MET A 82 15.08 9.73 -0.06
N ASP A 83 15.47 8.47 0.15
CA ASP A 83 16.38 7.77 -0.77
C ASP A 83 15.69 7.51 -2.11
N ALA A 84 14.45 7.04 -2.07
CA ALA A 84 13.65 6.80 -3.27
C ALA A 84 13.40 8.08 -4.09
N LEU A 85 13.10 9.21 -3.43
CA LEU A 85 12.96 10.51 -4.11
C LEU A 85 14.25 10.94 -4.81
N ASN A 86 15.38 10.83 -4.10
CA ASN A 86 16.68 11.25 -4.58
C ASN A 86 17.31 10.26 -5.57
N GLY A 87 16.67 9.13 -5.84
CA GLY A 87 17.18 8.13 -6.78
C GLY A 87 18.31 7.26 -6.22
N ARG A 88 18.43 7.16 -4.90
CA ARG A 88 19.43 6.33 -4.23
C ARG A 88 18.95 4.88 -4.16
N PHE A 89 19.10 4.17 -5.28
CA PHE A 89 18.66 2.78 -5.45
C PHE A 89 19.80 1.75 -5.50
N MET A 90 21.03 2.15 -5.13
CA MET A 90 22.20 1.26 -5.20
C MET A 90 21.97 -0.05 -4.44
N ASN A 91 21.31 0.04 -3.28
CA ASN A 91 21.04 -1.08 -2.41
C ASN A 91 19.63 -1.66 -2.57
N LEU A 92 18.78 -1.14 -3.46
CA LEU A 92 17.44 -1.69 -3.64
C LEU A 92 17.54 -3.05 -4.34
N ALA A 93 17.05 -4.11 -3.70
CA ALA A 93 16.99 -5.44 -4.30
C ALA A 93 16.13 -5.41 -5.56
N ASP A 94 16.59 -6.10 -6.60
CA ASP A 94 15.87 -6.28 -7.87
C ASP A 94 15.34 -4.96 -8.46
N ARG A 95 16.14 -3.89 -8.32
CA ARG A 95 15.76 -2.50 -8.67
C ARG A 95 15.35 -2.32 -10.13
N ASP A 96 15.80 -3.21 -11.00
CA ASP A 96 15.61 -3.17 -12.45
C ASP A 96 14.50 -4.14 -12.92
N ASP A 97 13.87 -4.89 -12.01
CA ASP A 97 12.74 -5.77 -12.33
C ASP A 97 11.60 -4.97 -12.98
N PRO A 98 11.00 -5.48 -14.07
CA PRO A 98 9.84 -4.85 -14.68
C PRO A 98 8.59 -5.07 -13.82
N MET A 99 7.99 -3.99 -13.35
CA MET A 99 6.75 -3.99 -12.59
C MET A 99 5.56 -3.72 -13.52
N PHE A 100 4.40 -4.29 -13.19
CA PHE A 100 3.13 -4.03 -13.90
C PHE A 100 3.12 -4.40 -15.39
N VAL A 101 3.87 -5.45 -15.79
CA VAL A 101 4.07 -5.87 -17.19
C VAL A 101 2.78 -5.99 -18.02
N ASN A 102 1.68 -6.43 -17.39
CA ASN A 102 0.39 -6.66 -18.04
C ASN A 102 -0.74 -5.75 -17.52
N ARG A 103 -0.40 -4.58 -16.97
CA ARG A 103 -1.41 -3.63 -16.48
C ARG A 103 -1.70 -2.54 -17.51
N GLY A 104 -2.89 -1.94 -17.37
CA GLY A 104 -3.30 -0.75 -18.12
C GLY A 104 -2.35 0.44 -17.87
N PRO A 105 -2.57 1.59 -18.50
CA PRO A 105 -1.61 2.70 -18.52
C PRO A 105 -1.29 3.31 -17.14
N SER A 106 -2.17 3.09 -16.15
CA SER A 106 -2.01 3.59 -14.80
C SER A 106 -2.61 2.64 -13.76
N VAL A 107 -2.13 2.76 -12.52
CA VAL A 107 -2.72 2.17 -11.32
C VAL A 107 -2.92 3.24 -10.26
N SER A 108 -3.88 3.05 -9.37
CA SER A 108 -4.13 3.93 -8.22
C SER A 108 -3.32 3.48 -7.01
N ILE A 109 -2.50 4.36 -6.46
CA ILE A 109 -1.85 4.18 -5.15
C ILE A 109 -2.79 4.73 -4.08
N ARG A 110 -3.12 3.89 -3.10
CA ARG A 110 -4.01 4.18 -1.98
C ARG A 110 -3.19 4.41 -0.70
N LEU A 111 -3.60 5.41 0.08
CA LEU A 111 -3.15 5.64 1.44
C LEU A 111 -4.38 5.70 2.36
N MET A 112 -4.40 4.82 3.34
CA MET A 112 -5.43 4.74 4.38
C MET A 112 -4.81 5.22 5.69
N TRP A 113 -4.27 6.44 5.66
CA TRP A 113 -3.48 7.00 6.75
C TRP A 113 -4.34 7.25 8.00
N PRO A 114 -3.88 6.89 9.21
CA PRO A 114 -4.68 7.06 10.42
C PRO A 114 -5.06 8.52 10.69
N GLY A 115 -6.36 8.79 10.84
CA GLY A 115 -6.86 10.11 11.18
C GLY A 115 -7.04 11.08 10.01
N TYR A 116 -6.89 10.60 8.77
CA TYR A 116 -7.28 11.34 7.56
C TYR A 116 -8.22 10.51 6.69
N THR A 117 -9.03 11.21 5.91
CA THR A 117 -9.88 10.59 4.90
C THR A 117 -9.05 9.81 3.87
N GLN A 118 -9.66 8.78 3.27
CA GLN A 118 -9.00 7.96 2.24
C GLN A 118 -8.38 8.85 1.15
N TRP A 119 -7.13 8.60 0.82
CA TRP A 119 -6.42 9.37 -0.20
C TRP A 119 -5.87 8.45 -1.28
N SER A 120 -5.88 8.91 -2.53
CA SER A 120 -5.33 8.12 -3.62
C SER A 120 -4.82 8.97 -4.77
N LYS A 121 -3.87 8.43 -5.52
CA LYS A 121 -3.34 9.06 -6.72
C LYS A 121 -2.88 8.03 -7.74
N GLN A 122 -3.15 8.31 -9.01
CA GLN A 122 -2.68 7.47 -10.10
C GLN A 122 -1.18 7.65 -10.36
N ILE A 123 -0.51 6.54 -10.65
CA ILE A 123 0.86 6.52 -11.17
C ILE A 123 0.89 5.76 -12.50
N PRO A 124 1.81 6.10 -13.41
CA PRO A 124 1.98 5.36 -14.66
C PRO A 124 2.56 3.97 -14.40
N THR A 125 2.15 2.99 -15.20
CA THR A 125 2.68 1.61 -15.18
C THR A 125 3.79 1.39 -16.20
N ARG A 126 3.97 2.31 -17.14
CA ARG A 126 5.03 2.28 -18.15
C ARG A 126 5.94 3.51 -18.05
N ASP A 127 7.19 3.34 -18.45
CA ASP A 127 8.12 4.44 -18.65
C ASP A 127 7.81 5.21 -19.94
N PHE A 128 8.53 6.31 -20.16
CA PHE A 128 8.34 7.19 -21.31
C PHE A 128 9.29 6.88 -22.47
N ARG A 129 9.91 5.68 -22.49
CA ARG A 129 10.78 5.27 -23.61
C ARG A 129 9.94 4.93 -24.83
N THR A 130 10.61 4.79 -25.98
CA THR A 130 9.98 4.34 -27.23
C THR A 130 10.70 3.08 -27.72
N PRO A 131 10.05 1.89 -27.69
CA PRO A 131 8.67 1.63 -27.22
C PRO A 131 8.52 1.69 -25.68
N PRO A 132 7.34 2.08 -25.14
CA PRO A 132 7.11 2.16 -23.69
C PRO A 132 7.35 0.82 -23.00
N GLN A 133 8.20 0.81 -21.98
CA GLN A 133 8.50 -0.38 -21.18
C GLN A 133 7.78 -0.33 -19.84
N PRO A 134 7.49 -1.48 -19.20
CA PRO A 134 7.01 -1.49 -17.82
C PRO A 134 7.95 -0.70 -16.89
N VAL A 135 7.41 -0.02 -15.88
CA VAL A 135 8.24 0.71 -14.91
C VAL A 135 9.10 -0.28 -14.12
N THR A 136 10.37 0.06 -13.85
CA THR A 136 11.21 -0.77 -12.98
C THR A 136 10.82 -0.65 -11.51
N ARG A 137 11.23 -1.58 -10.65
CA ARG A 137 11.02 -1.50 -9.19
C ARG A 137 11.55 -0.19 -8.58
N SER A 138 12.73 0.26 -9.00
CA SER A 138 13.29 1.56 -8.59
C SER A 138 12.43 2.74 -9.05
N LYS A 139 11.93 2.71 -10.29
CA LYS A 139 11.04 3.74 -10.80
C LYS A 139 9.70 3.74 -10.06
N LEU A 140 9.17 2.57 -9.73
CA LEU A 140 7.98 2.40 -8.92
C LEU A 140 8.17 2.99 -7.52
N ALA A 141 9.27 2.66 -6.83
CA ALA A 141 9.61 3.23 -5.53
C ALA A 141 9.64 4.77 -5.58
N LYS A 142 10.26 5.35 -6.60
CA LYS A 142 10.28 6.81 -6.82
C LYS A 142 8.89 7.40 -7.02
N ASN A 143 8.06 6.76 -7.83
CA ASN A 143 6.70 7.22 -8.12
C ASN A 143 5.84 7.16 -6.85
N VAL A 144 5.95 6.11 -6.05
CA VAL A 144 5.24 5.97 -4.77
C VAL A 144 5.73 7.02 -3.76
N ALA A 145 7.04 7.26 -3.67
CA ALA A 145 7.59 8.28 -2.79
C ALA A 145 7.09 9.70 -3.13
N LYS A 146 7.02 10.04 -4.41
CA LYS A 146 6.38 11.30 -4.87
C LYS A 146 4.90 11.37 -4.52
N THR A 147 4.20 10.25 -4.61
CA THR A 147 2.79 10.15 -4.26
C THR A 147 2.57 10.37 -2.76
N ILE A 148 3.40 9.79 -1.89
CA ILE A 148 3.33 10.01 -0.43
C ILE A 148 3.73 11.44 -0.07
N GLN A 149 4.77 11.99 -0.72
CA GLN A 149 5.13 13.40 -0.56
C GLN A 149 3.95 14.31 -0.90
N ARG A 150 3.23 14.00 -1.98
CA ARG A 150 2.03 14.78 -2.35
C ARG A 150 0.92 14.65 -1.32
N PHE A 151 0.66 13.44 -0.82
CA PHE A 151 -0.29 13.23 0.27
C PHE A 151 0.03 14.11 1.49
N MET A 152 1.30 14.13 1.93
CA MET A 152 1.71 14.96 3.07
C MET A 152 1.49 16.45 2.82
N GLN A 153 1.80 16.93 1.61
CA GLN A 153 1.55 18.33 1.22
C GLN A 153 0.05 18.67 1.22
N ASP A 154 -0.78 17.76 0.70
CA ASP A 154 -2.23 17.96 0.66
C ASP A 154 -2.83 17.93 2.08
N MET A 155 -2.30 17.11 2.99
CA MET A 155 -2.81 16.95 4.37
C MET A 155 -2.18 17.90 5.41
N GLU A 156 -1.09 18.60 5.11
CA GLU A 156 -0.35 19.44 6.06
C GLU A 156 -1.24 20.46 6.78
N ARG A 157 -2.23 21.01 6.06
CA ARG A 157 -3.19 21.99 6.58
C ARG A 157 -4.58 21.43 6.83
N THR A 158 -4.77 20.13 6.59
CA THR A 158 -6.05 19.46 6.79
C THR A 158 -6.17 19.05 8.26
N PRO A 159 -7.26 19.42 8.95
CA PRO A 159 -7.54 18.89 10.28
C PRO A 159 -7.65 17.36 10.25
N MET A 160 -7.19 16.71 11.31
CA MET A 160 -7.43 15.28 11.49
C MET A 160 -8.92 15.04 11.81
N GLU A 161 -9.39 13.81 11.61
CA GLU A 161 -10.71 13.36 12.06
C GLU A 161 -10.86 13.51 13.59
N GLU A 162 -12.10 13.70 14.09
CA GLU A 162 -12.36 14.08 15.49
C GLU A 162 -11.84 13.06 16.53
N ASP A 163 -11.83 11.78 16.18
CA ASP A 163 -11.38 10.65 17.01
C ASP A 163 -9.95 10.19 16.67
N ALA A 164 -9.21 10.97 15.88
CA ALA A 164 -7.87 10.62 15.45
C ALA A 164 -6.82 10.74 16.56
N VAL A 165 -5.85 9.82 16.55
CA VAL A 165 -4.71 9.86 17.48
C VAL A 165 -3.65 10.85 16.96
N PRO A 166 -3.30 11.93 17.70
CA PRO A 166 -2.43 13.01 17.21
C PRO A 166 -1.02 12.57 16.80
N GLN A 167 -0.54 11.42 17.30
CA GLN A 167 0.77 10.87 16.95
C GLN A 167 0.91 10.55 15.46
N TRP A 168 -0.20 10.37 14.74
CA TRP A 168 -0.21 10.11 13.30
C TRP A 168 -0.39 11.38 12.45
N ARG A 169 -0.34 12.56 13.05
CA ARG A 169 -0.45 13.81 12.30
C ARG A 169 0.72 13.94 11.32
N VAL A 170 0.43 14.42 10.11
CA VAL A 170 1.48 14.76 9.12
C VAL A 170 1.63 16.27 9.01
N GLY A 171 2.82 16.71 8.57
CA GLY A 171 3.14 18.11 8.33
C GLY A 171 4.17 18.68 9.30
N SER A 172 4.41 19.98 9.20
CA SER A 172 5.41 20.68 10.01
C SER A 172 5.20 20.44 11.51
N GLY A 173 6.27 20.06 12.22
CA GLY A 173 6.23 19.72 13.66
C GLY A 173 5.67 18.33 13.98
N HIS A 174 5.30 17.54 12.97
CA HIS A 174 4.78 16.18 13.11
C HIS A 174 5.50 15.23 12.15
N ILE A 175 4.84 14.14 11.71
CA ILE A 175 5.44 13.17 10.78
C ILE A 175 5.71 13.85 9.43
N GLN A 176 6.96 13.79 9.01
CA GLN A 176 7.44 14.29 7.74
C GLN A 176 7.94 13.15 6.85
N LEU A 177 8.20 13.48 5.58
CA LEU A 177 8.62 12.49 4.59
C LEU A 177 9.93 11.80 4.96
N HIS A 178 10.84 12.52 5.61
CA HIS A 178 12.09 11.94 6.06
C HIS A 178 11.90 10.92 7.17
N ASP A 179 10.78 10.91 7.88
CA ASP A 179 10.54 9.94 8.95
C ASP A 179 10.09 8.58 8.42
N LEU A 180 9.85 8.45 7.11
CA LEU A 180 9.20 7.28 6.54
C LEU A 180 10.10 6.39 5.68
N VAL A 181 9.83 5.10 5.78
CA VAL A 181 10.38 4.02 4.95
C VAL A 181 9.25 3.36 4.19
N LEU A 182 9.37 3.23 2.86
CA LEU A 182 8.44 2.48 2.02
C LEU A 182 8.73 0.99 2.12
N VAL A 183 7.76 0.21 2.60
CA VAL A 183 7.91 -1.23 2.85
C VAL A 183 7.44 -2.05 1.65
N GLY A 184 6.21 -1.78 1.20
CA GLY A 184 5.61 -2.57 0.13
C GLY A 184 4.29 -2.01 -0.38
N LEU A 185 3.81 -2.60 -1.47
CA LEU A 185 2.49 -2.36 -2.04
C LEU A 185 1.66 -3.64 -1.99
N GLN A 186 0.44 -3.55 -1.45
CA GLN A 186 -0.55 -4.63 -1.48
C GLN A 186 -1.52 -4.41 -2.63
N HIS A 187 -1.74 -5.41 -3.48
CA HIS A 187 -2.83 -5.36 -4.44
C HIS A 187 -4.15 -5.54 -3.71
N VAL A 188 -5.00 -4.51 -3.73
CA VAL A 188 -6.26 -4.47 -2.95
C VAL A 188 -7.51 -4.45 -3.84
N SER A 189 -7.34 -4.20 -5.14
CA SER A 189 -8.36 -4.40 -6.18
C SER A 189 -7.72 -4.29 -7.57
N MET A 190 -8.43 -4.69 -8.64
CA MET A 190 -7.97 -4.78 -10.05
C MET A 190 -7.07 -3.64 -10.60
N GLY A 191 -7.17 -2.44 -10.03
CA GLY A 191 -6.34 -1.29 -10.40
C GLY A 191 -5.88 -0.45 -9.21
N SER A 192 -5.99 -0.97 -7.98
CA SER A 192 -5.59 -0.25 -6.76
C SER A 192 -4.56 -1.04 -5.97
N TRP A 193 -3.50 -0.33 -5.59
CA TRP A 193 -2.42 -0.82 -4.74
C TRP A 193 -2.32 0.07 -3.51
N GLN A 194 -2.33 -0.53 -2.32
CA GLN A 194 -2.16 0.21 -1.07
C GLN A 194 -0.69 0.24 -0.66
N ALA A 195 -0.17 1.43 -0.39
CA ALA A 195 1.20 1.60 0.07
C ALA A 195 1.30 1.44 1.58
N TYR A 196 2.28 0.67 2.04
CA TYR A 196 2.60 0.48 3.45
C TYR A 196 3.95 1.11 3.76
N VAL A 197 4.01 1.81 4.88
CA VAL A 197 5.18 2.56 5.32
C VAL A 197 5.45 2.31 6.81
N VAL A 198 6.72 2.36 7.17
CA VAL A 198 7.18 2.39 8.55
C VAL A 198 7.53 3.82 8.92
N LEU A 199 7.10 4.24 10.11
CA LEU A 199 7.59 5.42 10.79
C LEU A 199 8.85 5.04 11.56
N ARG A 200 9.99 5.60 11.17
CA ARG A 200 11.27 5.39 11.85
C ARG A 200 11.18 5.94 13.28
N GLN A 201 11.77 5.23 14.23
CA GLN A 201 12.03 5.86 15.52
C GLN A 201 13.08 6.96 15.28
N GLY A 202 12.85 8.15 15.84
CA GLY A 202 13.84 9.21 15.83
C GLY A 202 15.14 8.74 16.51
N PRO A 203 16.28 9.38 16.22
CA PRO A 203 17.52 9.13 16.97
C PRO A 203 17.35 9.43 18.46
#